data_AF-A0A1G3IVS1-F1
#
_entry.id   AF-A0A1G3IVS1-F1
#
_cell.length_a   1.000
_cell.length_b   1.000
_cell.length_c   1.000
_cell.angle_alpha   90.00
_cell.angle_beta   90.00
_cell.angle_gamma   90.00
#
_symmetry.space_group_name_H-M   'P 1'
#
loop_
_entity.id
_entity.type
_entity.pdbx_description
1 polymer ?
#
loop_
_entity_poly.entity_id
_entity_poly.type
_entity_poly.pdbx_seq_one_letter_code
_entity_poly.pdbx_strand_id
1 'polypeptide(L)'
;MQKVDDIKPCYPLFRQDEYKESLANKKAKFEEGHAADKVQEIFNWTTTMEYRELNFQREALTVNPAKACQPLGAVLCALGFEKTLPYVHGSQGCVAYFRTYFNRHFREPVSCVSDSMTEDAAVFGGQKNMIDGLENAKAMYKPEMIAVSTTCMAEVIGDDLNAFITNTKKAGGVPMDYPTPYAHTPSFVGSHVTGWDNMFEGIMRYFTLNTMDDKEVGKNGKINIVPGFESYLGNYRVIHRMLDEMGVEHTMLSDPTEVLDTPADGEFRMYAGGTKLDEVKDAPNAKNTFLLQPMQLEKTKKYVETTWKHEVPKMVIPMGLESTDEFLMKVSEVTGKE
;
A
#
# COMPACT_ATOMS: atom_id res chain seq x y z
N MET A 1 -43.80 3.02 8.86
CA MET A 1 -44.40 4.00 7.92
C MET A 1 -43.46 5.18 7.81
N GLN A 2 -43.37 5.79 6.64
CA GLN A 2 -42.56 6.99 6.43
C GLN A 2 -43.47 8.21 6.31
N LYS A 3 -43.05 9.34 6.87
CA LYS A 3 -43.65 10.64 6.57
C LYS A 3 -42.80 11.28 5.47
N VAL A 4 -43.42 11.78 4.41
CA VAL A 4 -42.67 12.34 3.26
C VAL A 4 -41.78 13.51 3.67
N ASP A 5 -42.24 14.31 4.65
CA ASP A 5 -41.50 15.45 5.20
C ASP A 5 -40.54 15.08 6.36
N ASP A 6 -40.51 13.81 6.78
CA ASP A 6 -39.68 13.30 7.88
C ASP A 6 -39.31 11.82 7.62
N ILE A 7 -38.54 11.60 6.56
CA ILE A 7 -38.07 10.27 6.17
C ILE A 7 -37.00 9.82 7.16
N LYS A 8 -37.24 8.68 7.81
CA LYS A 8 -36.31 8.07 8.76
C LYS A 8 -35.43 7.04 8.04
N PRO A 9 -34.09 7.18 8.04
CA PRO A 9 -33.21 6.13 7.54
C PRO A 9 -33.23 4.93 8.50
N CYS A 10 -32.46 3.87 8.19
CA CYS A 10 -32.46 2.60 8.94
C CYS A 10 -32.47 2.79 10.48
N TYR A 11 -31.69 3.73 10.99
CA TYR A 11 -31.87 4.33 12.30
C TYR A 11 -32.38 5.78 12.16
N PRO A 12 -33.56 6.15 12.72
CA PRO A 12 -34.33 5.41 13.73
C PRO A 12 -35.52 4.60 13.18
N LEU A 13 -35.65 4.36 11.86
CA LEU A 13 -36.82 3.68 11.27
C LEU A 13 -37.18 2.37 12.00
N PHE A 14 -36.20 1.49 12.22
CA PHE A 14 -36.43 0.20 12.86
C PHE A 14 -36.68 0.26 14.38
N ARG A 15 -36.73 1.47 14.96
CA ARG A 15 -37.19 1.69 16.35
C ARG A 15 -38.69 1.95 16.44
N GLN A 16 -39.40 2.11 15.33
CA GLN A 16 -40.86 2.17 15.32
C GLN A 16 -41.46 0.84 15.80
N ASP A 17 -42.63 0.91 16.42
CA ASP A 17 -43.21 -0.24 17.12
C ASP A 17 -43.55 -1.40 16.18
N GLU A 18 -44.05 -1.10 14.98
CA GLU A 18 -44.27 -2.10 13.92
C GLU A 18 -43.01 -2.91 13.56
N TYR A 19 -41.85 -2.26 13.50
CA TYR A 19 -40.58 -2.94 13.20
C TYR A 19 -40.05 -3.69 14.42
N LYS A 20 -40.18 -3.14 15.63
CA LYS A 20 -39.83 -3.87 16.86
C LYS A 20 -40.65 -5.15 16.99
N GLU A 21 -41.96 -5.08 16.75
CA GLU A 21 -42.86 -6.22 16.79
C GLU A 21 -42.48 -7.24 15.71
N SER A 22 -42.26 -6.79 14.47
CA SER A 22 -41.82 -7.66 13.38
C SER A 22 -40.50 -8.37 13.69
N LEU A 23 -39.52 -7.66 14.24
CA LEU A 23 -38.21 -8.23 14.61
C LEU A 23 -38.33 -9.19 15.80
N ALA A 24 -39.18 -8.87 16.79
CA ALA A 24 -39.47 -9.77 17.91
C ALA A 24 -40.15 -11.06 17.45
N ASN A 25 -41.12 -10.96 16.53
CA ASN A 25 -41.78 -12.10 15.92
C ASN A 25 -40.80 -12.96 15.11
N LYS A 26 -39.90 -12.33 14.34
CA LYS A 26 -38.84 -13.04 13.61
C LYS A 26 -37.98 -13.86 14.57
N LYS A 27 -37.49 -13.21 15.63
CA LYS A 27 -36.67 -13.83 16.67
C LYS A 27 -37.38 -15.00 17.36
N ALA A 28 -38.63 -14.80 17.78
CA ALA A 28 -39.38 -15.79 18.54
C ALA A 28 -39.81 -17.01 17.71
N LYS A 29 -40.09 -16.83 16.41
CA LYS A 29 -40.70 -17.88 15.58
C LYS A 29 -39.72 -18.62 14.69
N PHE A 30 -38.59 -18.00 14.31
CA PHE A 30 -37.76 -18.52 13.21
C PHE A 30 -36.24 -18.53 13.47
N GLU A 31 -35.74 -17.86 14.51
CA GLU A 31 -34.29 -17.73 14.71
C GLU A 31 -33.69 -18.78 15.66
N GLU A 32 -34.51 -19.48 16.45
CA GLU A 32 -34.05 -20.45 17.47
C GLU A 32 -32.90 -19.90 18.36
N GLY A 33 -32.91 -18.58 18.60
CA GLY A 33 -31.83 -17.89 19.30
C GLY A 33 -31.77 -18.26 20.78
N HIS A 34 -30.56 -18.21 21.36
CA HIS A 34 -30.37 -18.40 22.79
C HIS A 34 -31.17 -17.39 23.62
N ALA A 35 -31.64 -17.84 24.79
CA ALA A 35 -32.34 -16.99 25.75
C ALA A 35 -31.46 -15.81 26.21
N ALA A 36 -32.10 -14.68 26.53
CA ALA A 36 -31.40 -13.42 26.78
C ALA A 36 -30.48 -13.47 28.01
N ASP A 37 -30.88 -14.22 29.03
CA ASP A 37 -30.08 -14.52 30.22
C ASP A 37 -28.82 -15.32 29.87
N LYS A 38 -28.93 -16.32 28.98
CA LYS A 38 -27.77 -17.08 28.52
C LYS A 38 -26.79 -16.23 27.70
N VAL A 39 -27.31 -15.37 26.82
CA VAL A 39 -26.46 -14.42 26.06
C VAL A 39 -25.72 -13.50 27.02
N GLN A 40 -26.40 -12.96 28.04
CA GLN A 40 -25.80 -12.09 29.05
C GLN A 40 -24.76 -12.83 29.90
N GLU A 41 -25.04 -14.07 30.31
CA GLU A 41 -24.12 -14.94 31.05
C GLU A 41 -22.81 -15.14 30.27
N ILE A 42 -22.90 -15.55 28.99
CA ILE A 42 -21.73 -15.78 28.15
C ILE A 42 -20.98 -14.48 27.90
N PHE A 43 -21.67 -13.38 27.62
CA PHE A 43 -21.04 -12.06 27.49
C PHE A 43 -20.25 -11.71 28.75
N ASN A 44 -20.84 -11.86 29.93
CA ASN A 44 -20.15 -11.58 31.19
C ASN A 44 -18.90 -12.46 31.35
N TRP A 45 -18.99 -13.75 31.04
CA TRP A 45 -17.83 -14.65 31.03
C TRP A 45 -16.72 -14.18 30.08
N THR A 46 -17.05 -13.70 28.88
CA THR A 46 -16.05 -13.17 27.93
C THR A 46 -15.25 -11.97 28.45
N THR A 47 -15.73 -11.30 29.50
CA THR A 47 -15.03 -10.17 30.14
C THR A 47 -14.13 -10.58 31.32
N THR A 48 -14.11 -11.86 31.68
CA THR A 48 -13.36 -12.38 32.84
C THR A 48 -11.88 -12.68 32.54
N MET A 49 -11.07 -12.80 33.60
CA MET A 49 -9.67 -13.24 33.48
C MET A 49 -9.54 -14.71 33.08
N GLU A 50 -10.52 -15.55 33.43
CA GLU A 50 -10.58 -16.94 33.00
C GLU A 50 -10.69 -17.02 31.47
N TYR A 51 -11.65 -16.29 30.88
CA TYR A 51 -11.78 -16.24 29.42
C TYR A 51 -10.54 -15.64 28.76
N ARG A 52 -9.93 -14.61 29.37
CA ARG A 52 -8.68 -14.04 28.87
C ARG A 52 -7.59 -15.10 28.75
N GLU A 53 -7.38 -15.93 29.76
CA GLU A 53 -6.36 -16.98 29.71
C GLU A 53 -6.60 -17.94 28.54
N LEU A 54 -7.83 -18.45 28.38
CA LEU A 54 -8.21 -19.30 27.24
C LEU A 54 -8.02 -18.60 25.89
N ASN A 55 -8.37 -17.31 25.82
CA ASN A 55 -8.23 -16.51 24.61
C ASN A 55 -6.76 -16.34 24.19
N PHE A 56 -5.84 -16.23 25.14
CA PHE A 56 -4.40 -16.09 24.91
C PHE A 56 -3.70 -17.43 24.63
N GLN A 57 -4.36 -18.56 24.92
CA GLN A 57 -3.88 -19.91 24.56
C GLN A 57 -4.18 -20.32 23.11
N ARG A 58 -4.80 -19.44 22.29
CA ARG A 58 -5.09 -19.76 20.88
C ARG A 58 -3.81 -19.86 20.05
N GLU A 59 -3.72 -20.93 19.27
CA GLU A 59 -2.59 -21.15 18.35
C GLU A 59 -2.99 -21.10 16.86
N ALA A 60 -4.25 -21.38 16.53
CA ALA A 60 -4.72 -21.47 15.14
C ALA A 60 -5.77 -20.41 14.75
N LEU A 61 -6.72 -20.13 15.65
CA LEU A 61 -7.80 -19.18 15.38
C LEU A 61 -7.32 -17.74 15.58
N THR A 62 -7.45 -16.93 14.53
CA THR A 62 -7.33 -15.47 14.62
C THR A 62 -8.71 -14.82 14.56
N VAL A 63 -8.96 -13.83 15.41
CA VAL A 63 -10.22 -13.06 15.45
C VAL A 63 -9.85 -11.59 15.48
N ASN A 64 -10.48 -10.77 14.62
CA ASN A 64 -10.22 -9.34 14.48
C ASN A 64 -8.73 -8.99 14.31
N PRO A 65 -8.08 -9.46 13.22
CA PRO A 65 -6.66 -9.19 12.99
C PRO A 65 -6.40 -7.69 12.82
N ALA A 66 -5.32 -7.20 13.43
CA ALA A 66 -4.83 -5.83 13.28
C ALA A 66 -3.72 -5.73 12.21
N LYS A 67 -3.90 -6.40 11.08
CA LYS A 67 -2.99 -6.37 9.92
C LYS A 67 -3.74 -6.70 8.62
N ALA A 68 -3.21 -6.25 7.50
CA ALA A 68 -3.64 -6.65 6.16
C ALA A 68 -2.52 -7.42 5.42
N CYS A 69 -2.76 -7.85 4.18
CA CYS A 69 -1.80 -8.62 3.38
C CYS A 69 -0.87 -7.74 2.51
N GLN A 70 0.26 -8.32 2.08
CA GLN A 70 1.32 -7.63 1.32
C GLN A 70 0.87 -6.75 0.15
N PRO A 71 0.09 -7.24 -0.84
CA PRO A 71 -0.22 -6.45 -2.04
C PRO A 71 -0.98 -5.15 -1.75
N LEU A 72 -1.65 -5.02 -0.60
CA LEU A 72 -2.21 -3.73 -0.16
C LEU A 72 -1.11 -2.66 -0.02
N GLY A 73 0.03 -3.01 0.58
CA GLY A 73 1.17 -2.10 0.73
C GLY A 73 1.91 -1.86 -0.57
N ALA A 74 2.01 -2.87 -1.44
CA ALA A 74 2.59 -2.69 -2.76
C ALA A 74 1.79 -1.69 -3.62
N VAL A 75 0.46 -1.78 -3.57
CA VAL A 75 -0.42 -0.81 -4.23
C VAL A 75 -0.20 0.60 -3.70
N LEU A 76 -0.15 0.79 -2.37
CA LEU A 76 0.09 2.12 -1.79
C LEU A 76 1.47 2.69 -2.17
N CYS A 77 2.51 1.86 -2.15
CA CYS A 77 3.85 2.25 -2.60
C CYS A 77 3.83 2.72 -4.06
N ALA A 78 3.21 1.94 -4.95
CA ALA A 78 3.11 2.25 -6.37
C ALA A 78 2.33 3.54 -6.68
N LEU A 79 1.31 3.87 -5.89
CA LEU A 79 0.56 5.14 -6.04
C LEU A 79 1.43 6.38 -5.83
N GLY A 80 2.55 6.26 -5.12
CA GLY A 80 3.45 7.38 -4.83
C GLY A 80 4.41 7.76 -5.96
N PHE A 81 4.29 7.16 -7.14
CA PHE A 81 5.17 7.46 -8.28
C PHE A 81 4.40 8.12 -9.42
N GLU A 82 5.05 9.05 -10.11
CA GLU A 82 4.44 9.85 -11.18
C GLU A 82 3.81 8.95 -12.25
N LYS A 83 2.53 9.22 -12.55
CA LYS A 83 1.72 8.51 -13.56
C LYS A 83 1.89 6.99 -13.56
N THR A 84 1.99 6.43 -12.36
CA THR A 84 2.19 5.00 -12.15
C THR A 84 0.87 4.30 -11.94
N LEU A 85 0.65 3.20 -12.63
CA LEU A 85 -0.50 2.33 -12.41
C LEU A 85 -0.08 1.13 -11.55
N PRO A 86 -0.61 1.01 -10.31
CA PRO A 86 -0.52 -0.22 -9.56
C PRO A 86 -1.22 -1.36 -10.30
N TYR A 87 -0.51 -2.47 -10.46
CA TYR A 87 -0.97 -3.65 -11.15
C TYR A 87 -0.73 -4.86 -10.25
N VAL A 88 -1.76 -5.66 -9.99
CA VAL A 88 -1.64 -6.89 -9.19
C VAL A 88 -1.93 -8.10 -10.07
N HIS A 89 -0.87 -8.82 -10.41
CA HIS A 89 -0.92 -10.07 -11.13
C HIS A 89 -1.65 -11.15 -10.30
N GLY A 90 -2.69 -11.75 -10.89
CA GLY A 90 -3.49 -12.77 -10.23
C GLY A 90 -4.97 -12.45 -10.13
N SER A 91 -5.57 -12.78 -8.98
CA SER A 91 -7.03 -12.75 -8.82
C SER A 91 -7.59 -11.33 -8.69
N GLN A 92 -8.54 -10.97 -9.55
CA GLN A 92 -9.19 -9.66 -9.58
C GLN A 92 -9.96 -9.31 -8.29
N GLY A 93 -10.42 -10.31 -7.53
CA GLY A 93 -11.13 -10.09 -6.27
C GLY A 93 -10.27 -9.36 -5.23
N CYS A 94 -8.95 -9.62 -5.24
CA CYS A 94 -8.00 -8.93 -4.37
C CYS A 94 -7.96 -7.43 -4.66
N VAL A 95 -7.89 -7.04 -5.93
CA VAL A 95 -7.83 -5.63 -6.36
C VAL A 95 -9.11 -4.87 -5.99
N ALA A 96 -10.27 -5.49 -6.11
CA ALA A 96 -11.53 -4.90 -5.64
C ALA A 96 -11.48 -4.57 -4.14
N TYR A 97 -10.94 -5.48 -3.32
CA TYR A 97 -10.77 -5.24 -1.88
C TYR A 97 -9.76 -4.14 -1.59
N PHE A 98 -8.60 -4.11 -2.23
CA PHE A 98 -7.57 -3.09 -1.98
C PHE A 98 -8.07 -1.69 -2.30
N ARG A 99 -8.70 -1.52 -3.47
CA ARG A 99 -9.31 -0.26 -3.87
C ARG A 99 -10.36 0.17 -2.86
N THR A 100 -11.31 -0.71 -2.54
CA THR A 100 -12.39 -0.41 -1.57
C THR A 100 -11.85 -0.06 -0.18
N TYR A 101 -10.79 -0.73 0.27
CA TYR A 101 -10.17 -0.50 1.57
C TYR A 101 -9.62 0.93 1.66
N PHE A 102 -8.84 1.34 0.65
CA PHE A 102 -8.30 2.70 0.60
C PHE A 102 -9.36 3.76 0.26
N ASN A 103 -10.35 3.46 -0.59
CA ASN A 103 -11.46 4.39 -0.84
C ASN A 103 -12.21 4.74 0.44
N ARG A 104 -12.43 3.77 1.34
CA ARG A 104 -13.09 4.03 2.63
C ARG A 104 -12.24 4.86 3.59
N HIS A 105 -10.91 4.72 3.52
CA HIS A 105 -9.97 5.47 4.36
C HIS A 105 -9.80 6.91 3.88
N PHE A 106 -9.39 7.10 2.62
CA PHE A 106 -9.08 8.42 2.06
C PHE A 106 -10.31 9.16 1.54
N ARG A 107 -11.42 8.46 1.26
CA ARG A 107 -12.61 8.98 0.55
C ARG A 107 -12.33 9.42 -0.89
N GLU A 108 -11.20 9.00 -1.43
CA GLU A 108 -10.73 9.32 -2.78
C GLU A 108 -10.80 8.11 -3.72
N PRO A 109 -10.83 8.32 -5.05
CA PRO A 109 -10.60 7.27 -6.02
C PRO A 109 -9.24 6.59 -5.81
N VAL A 110 -9.18 5.28 -6.01
CA VAL A 110 -7.94 4.49 -5.93
C VAL A 110 -7.88 3.60 -7.17
N SER A 111 -6.92 3.91 -8.03
CA SER A 111 -6.72 3.25 -9.32
C SER A 111 -5.74 2.10 -9.17
N CYS A 112 -6.18 0.89 -9.51
CA CYS A 112 -5.37 -0.32 -9.49
C CYS A 112 -6.04 -1.37 -10.40
N VAL A 113 -5.24 -2.15 -11.12
CA VAL A 113 -5.73 -3.14 -12.09
C VAL A 113 -5.30 -4.57 -11.73
N SER A 114 -6.02 -5.52 -12.29
CA SER A 114 -5.69 -6.95 -12.28
C SER A 114 -5.74 -7.47 -13.72
N ASP A 115 -4.96 -8.50 -14.00
CA ASP A 115 -5.08 -9.29 -15.24
C ASP A 115 -6.01 -10.50 -15.14
N SER A 116 -6.74 -10.58 -14.02
CA SER A 116 -7.93 -11.42 -13.89
C SER A 116 -7.66 -12.89 -14.17
N MET A 117 -6.61 -13.44 -13.54
CA MET A 117 -6.36 -14.88 -13.59
C MET A 117 -7.57 -15.66 -13.04
N THR A 118 -7.97 -16.69 -13.80
CA THR A 118 -9.05 -17.62 -13.48
C THR A 118 -8.48 -19.01 -13.24
N GLU A 119 -9.33 -19.99 -12.90
CA GLU A 119 -8.92 -21.37 -12.61
C GLU A 119 -8.09 -22.02 -13.73
N ASP A 120 -8.32 -21.65 -15.00
CA ASP A 120 -7.53 -22.16 -16.14
C ASP A 120 -6.03 -21.82 -16.03
N ALA A 121 -5.70 -20.69 -15.40
CA ALA A 121 -4.31 -20.28 -15.17
C ALA A 121 -3.61 -21.19 -14.15
N ALA A 122 -4.33 -21.97 -13.34
CA ALA A 122 -3.72 -22.98 -12.47
C ALA A 122 -3.09 -24.15 -13.25
N VAL A 123 -3.50 -24.36 -14.50
CA VAL A 123 -2.94 -25.41 -15.37
C VAL A 123 -1.74 -24.89 -16.17
N PHE A 124 -1.81 -23.65 -16.68
CA PHE A 124 -0.85 -23.13 -17.67
C PHE A 124 -0.01 -21.95 -17.21
N GLY A 125 -0.24 -21.45 -15.98
CA GLY A 125 0.35 -20.21 -15.47
C GLY A 125 -0.31 -18.95 -16.04
N GLY A 126 0.03 -17.80 -15.46
CA GLY A 126 -0.55 -16.49 -15.80
C GLY A 126 0.11 -15.74 -16.97
N GLN A 127 0.96 -16.38 -17.78
CA GLN A 127 1.75 -15.66 -18.80
C GLN A 127 0.90 -14.89 -19.80
N LYS A 128 -0.20 -15.51 -20.30
CA LYS A 128 -1.10 -14.86 -21.26
C LYS A 128 -1.82 -13.67 -20.62
N ASN A 129 -2.24 -13.82 -19.35
CA ASN A 129 -2.82 -12.74 -18.57
C ASN A 129 -1.86 -11.55 -18.47
N MET A 130 -0.57 -11.79 -18.23
CA MET A 130 0.43 -10.71 -18.20
C MET A 130 0.58 -10.02 -19.56
N ILE A 131 0.57 -10.77 -20.67
CA ILE A 131 0.69 -10.21 -22.03
C ILE A 131 -0.47 -9.25 -22.31
N ASP A 132 -1.69 -9.78 -22.25
CA ASP A 132 -2.89 -9.02 -22.58
C ASP A 132 -3.12 -7.92 -21.52
N GLY A 133 -2.82 -8.19 -20.25
CA GLY A 133 -3.00 -7.28 -19.13
C GLY A 133 -2.14 -6.03 -19.23
N LEU A 134 -0.83 -6.17 -19.49
CA LEU A 134 0.07 -5.02 -19.65
C LEU A 134 -0.28 -4.20 -20.89
N GLU A 135 -0.58 -4.86 -22.02
CA GLU A 135 -0.98 -4.19 -23.26
C GLU A 135 -2.26 -3.36 -23.05
N ASN A 136 -3.30 -3.99 -22.50
CA ASN A 136 -4.59 -3.35 -22.23
C ASN A 136 -4.46 -2.21 -21.21
N ALA A 137 -3.70 -2.42 -20.12
CA ALA A 137 -3.51 -1.40 -19.10
C ALA A 137 -2.80 -0.16 -19.66
N LYS A 138 -1.74 -0.36 -20.46
CA LYS A 138 -1.02 0.73 -21.13
C LYS A 138 -1.91 1.46 -22.13
N ALA A 139 -2.68 0.74 -22.94
CA ALA A 139 -3.53 1.33 -23.97
C ALA A 139 -4.70 2.13 -23.37
N MET A 140 -5.38 1.60 -22.35
CA MET A 140 -6.57 2.22 -21.78
C MET A 140 -6.25 3.36 -20.81
N TYR A 141 -5.30 3.15 -19.90
CA TYR A 141 -5.05 4.08 -18.80
C TYR A 141 -3.86 5.01 -19.04
N LYS A 142 -3.03 4.70 -20.05
CA LYS A 142 -1.86 5.52 -20.46
C LYS A 142 -0.90 5.88 -19.31
N PRO A 143 -0.55 4.95 -18.38
CA PRO A 143 0.50 5.22 -17.40
C PRO A 143 1.88 5.41 -18.06
N GLU A 144 2.78 6.12 -17.38
CA GLU A 144 4.20 6.17 -17.73
C GLU A 144 4.98 4.99 -17.13
N MET A 145 4.45 4.38 -16.06
CA MET A 145 4.99 3.17 -15.44
C MET A 145 3.88 2.23 -14.96
N ILE A 146 4.08 0.92 -15.09
CA ILE A 146 3.22 -0.09 -14.47
C ILE A 146 4.02 -0.82 -13.39
N ALA A 147 3.61 -0.69 -12.13
CA ALA A 147 4.28 -1.35 -11.01
C ALA A 147 3.55 -2.65 -10.65
N VAL A 148 4.21 -3.78 -10.86
CA VAL A 148 3.61 -5.13 -10.80
C VAL A 148 3.87 -5.80 -9.45
N SER A 149 2.80 -6.19 -8.77
CA SER A 149 2.83 -7.03 -7.56
C SER A 149 1.99 -8.30 -7.78
N THR A 150 1.87 -9.17 -6.79
CA THR A 150 1.17 -10.47 -6.92
C THR A 150 0.10 -10.71 -5.86
N THR A 151 -0.95 -11.44 -6.26
CA THR A 151 -1.87 -12.10 -5.31
C THR A 151 -1.31 -13.45 -4.88
N CYS A 152 -1.87 -14.03 -3.81
CA CYS A 152 -1.48 -15.36 -3.34
C CYS A 152 -1.67 -16.48 -4.37
N MET A 153 -2.64 -16.37 -5.29
CA MET A 153 -2.84 -17.38 -6.33
C MET A 153 -1.62 -17.50 -7.23
N ALA A 154 -1.11 -16.38 -7.76
CA ALA A 154 0.07 -16.34 -8.62
C ALA A 154 1.32 -16.87 -7.89
N GLU A 155 1.45 -16.54 -6.60
CA GLU A 155 2.55 -17.02 -5.77
C GLU A 155 2.50 -18.54 -5.51
N VAL A 156 1.30 -19.10 -5.28
CA VAL A 156 1.14 -20.54 -5.02
C VAL A 156 1.42 -21.37 -6.27
N ILE A 157 0.98 -20.92 -7.44
CA ILE A 157 1.27 -21.64 -8.70
C ILE A 157 2.72 -21.44 -9.17
N GLY A 158 3.40 -20.42 -8.64
CA GLY A 158 4.83 -20.18 -8.89
C GLY A 158 5.11 -19.41 -10.18
N ASP A 159 4.25 -18.45 -10.54
CA ASP A 159 4.46 -17.61 -11.73
C ASP A 159 5.72 -16.75 -11.57
N ASP A 160 6.66 -16.84 -12.52
CA ASP A 160 7.87 -16.02 -12.55
C ASP A 160 7.60 -14.67 -13.21
N LEU A 161 7.40 -13.63 -12.39
CA LEU A 161 7.11 -12.27 -12.87
C LEU A 161 8.19 -11.73 -13.81
N ASN A 162 9.47 -12.00 -13.54
CA ASN A 162 10.57 -11.49 -14.36
C ASN A 162 10.50 -12.07 -15.78
N ALA A 163 10.34 -13.40 -15.85
CA ALA A 163 10.20 -14.11 -17.12
C ALA A 163 8.94 -13.63 -17.85
N PHE A 164 7.82 -13.50 -17.14
CA PHE A 164 6.54 -13.13 -17.75
C PHE A 164 6.54 -11.72 -18.32
N ILE A 165 7.08 -10.75 -17.60
CA ILE A 165 7.23 -9.36 -18.05
C ILE A 165 8.19 -9.31 -19.24
N THR A 166 9.32 -10.01 -19.17
CA THR A 166 10.31 -10.06 -20.26
C THR A 166 9.72 -10.66 -21.53
N ASN A 167 8.98 -11.77 -21.42
CA ASN A 167 8.32 -12.40 -22.55
C ASN A 167 7.20 -11.52 -23.13
N THR A 168 6.46 -10.81 -22.27
CA THR A 168 5.44 -9.85 -22.70
C THR A 168 6.03 -8.74 -23.56
N LYS A 169 7.16 -8.17 -23.11
CA LYS A 169 7.89 -7.16 -23.88
C LYS A 169 8.38 -7.72 -25.23
N LYS A 170 8.94 -8.93 -25.24
CA LYS A 170 9.37 -9.61 -26.49
C LYS A 170 8.22 -9.93 -27.44
N ALA A 171 7.03 -10.23 -26.90
CA ALA A 171 5.83 -10.48 -27.68
C ALA A 171 5.17 -9.19 -28.20
N GLY A 172 5.66 -8.01 -27.81
CA GLY A 172 5.17 -6.72 -28.26
C GLY A 172 4.00 -6.15 -27.45
N GLY A 173 3.62 -6.76 -26.32
CA GLY A 173 2.52 -6.26 -25.49
C GLY A 173 2.79 -4.86 -24.91
N VAL A 174 4.05 -4.59 -24.53
CA VAL A 174 4.53 -3.23 -24.23
C VAL A 174 5.96 -3.04 -24.78
N PRO A 175 6.41 -1.80 -25.04
CA PRO A 175 7.79 -1.55 -25.49
C PRO A 175 8.85 -2.10 -24.53
N MET A 176 10.00 -2.51 -25.07
CA MET A 176 11.10 -3.08 -24.27
C MET A 176 11.59 -2.14 -23.17
N ASP A 177 11.65 -0.85 -23.46
CA ASP A 177 12.08 0.25 -22.59
C ASP A 177 10.98 0.78 -21.66
N TYR A 178 9.72 0.34 -21.84
CA TYR A 178 8.61 0.77 -21.01
C TYR A 178 8.80 0.31 -19.54
N PRO A 179 8.71 1.22 -18.54
CA PRO A 179 8.92 0.87 -17.14
C PRO A 179 7.91 -0.13 -16.56
N THR A 180 8.41 -1.29 -16.15
CA THR A 180 7.60 -2.37 -15.53
C THR A 180 8.32 -2.97 -14.31
N PRO A 181 8.62 -2.19 -13.25
CA PRO A 181 9.19 -2.74 -12.03
C PRO A 181 8.23 -3.73 -11.39
N TYR A 182 8.76 -4.71 -10.68
CA TYR A 182 7.95 -5.77 -10.11
C TYR A 182 8.47 -6.25 -8.75
N ALA A 183 7.57 -6.85 -7.96
CA ALA A 183 7.90 -7.53 -6.72
C ALA A 183 6.94 -8.70 -6.46
N HIS A 184 7.49 -9.81 -5.95
CA HIS A 184 6.69 -10.88 -5.37
C HIS A 184 6.15 -10.46 -4.01
N THR A 185 4.83 -10.55 -3.82
CA THR A 185 4.13 -10.08 -2.62
C THR A 185 3.20 -11.13 -2.01
N PRO A 186 3.72 -12.28 -1.55
CA PRO A 186 2.91 -13.37 -1.01
C PRO A 186 2.16 -12.96 0.26
N SER A 187 0.82 -13.05 0.22
CA SER A 187 -0.04 -12.62 1.33
C SER A 187 0.13 -13.43 2.62
N PHE A 188 0.70 -14.63 2.52
CA PHE A 188 0.95 -15.55 3.63
C PHE A 188 2.31 -15.32 4.31
N VAL A 189 3.09 -14.32 3.89
CA VAL A 189 4.33 -13.89 4.55
C VAL A 189 4.14 -12.47 5.09
N GLY A 190 4.55 -12.20 6.32
CA GLY A 190 4.54 -10.85 6.90
C GLY A 190 3.15 -10.20 6.92
N SER A 191 3.07 -8.97 6.39
CA SER A 191 1.82 -8.20 6.25
C SER A 191 1.94 -7.11 5.17
N HIS A 192 0.92 -6.27 5.00
CA HIS A 192 0.92 -5.09 4.11
C HIS A 192 2.23 -4.28 4.12
N VAL A 193 2.83 -3.99 5.28
CA VAL A 193 4.08 -3.22 5.35
C VAL A 193 5.26 -3.93 4.67
N THR A 194 5.29 -5.26 4.71
CA THR A 194 6.29 -6.09 3.99
C THR A 194 6.10 -5.96 2.48
N GLY A 195 4.86 -5.88 2.01
CA GLY A 195 4.57 -5.67 0.59
C GLY A 195 4.95 -4.27 0.10
N TRP A 196 4.86 -3.26 0.96
CA TRP A 196 5.36 -1.91 0.65
C TRP A 196 6.88 -1.93 0.44
N ASP A 197 7.64 -2.53 1.36
CA ASP A 197 9.10 -2.66 1.26
C ASP A 197 9.53 -3.46 0.03
N ASN A 198 8.84 -4.58 -0.23
CA ASN A 198 9.08 -5.41 -1.41
C ASN A 198 8.89 -4.63 -2.71
N MET A 199 7.80 -3.86 -2.82
CA MET A 199 7.51 -3.08 -4.01
C MET A 199 8.50 -1.93 -4.18
N PHE A 200 8.78 -1.19 -3.10
CA PHE A 200 9.70 -0.06 -3.13
C PHE A 200 11.08 -0.52 -3.62
N GLU A 201 11.62 -1.57 -3.02
CA GLU A 201 12.92 -2.12 -3.41
C GLU A 201 12.93 -2.62 -4.86
N GLY A 202 11.83 -3.23 -5.34
CA GLY A 202 11.67 -3.63 -6.73
C GLY A 202 11.71 -2.45 -7.71
N ILE A 203 11.07 -1.33 -7.36
CA ILE A 203 11.11 -0.08 -8.15
C ILE A 203 12.53 0.49 -8.15
N MET A 204 13.18 0.59 -6.99
CA MET A 204 14.54 1.12 -6.89
C MET A 204 15.53 0.28 -7.71
N ARG A 205 15.43 -1.05 -7.61
CA ARG A 205 16.23 -1.98 -8.42
C ARG A 205 16.07 -1.75 -9.91
N TYR A 206 14.83 -1.61 -10.38
CA TYR A 206 14.52 -1.46 -11.79
C TYR A 206 15.24 -0.26 -12.41
N PHE A 207 15.25 0.88 -11.71
CA PHE A 207 15.80 2.13 -12.24
C PHE A 207 17.29 2.32 -12.00
N THR A 208 17.89 1.64 -11.02
CA THR A 208 19.25 2.01 -10.57
C THR A 208 20.27 0.86 -10.62
N LEU A 209 19.86 -0.41 -10.50
CA LEU A 209 20.79 -1.53 -10.33
C LEU A 209 21.83 -1.65 -11.45
N ASN A 210 21.43 -1.39 -12.69
CA ASN A 210 22.27 -1.55 -13.89
C ASN A 210 22.84 -0.21 -14.41
N THR A 211 22.74 0.86 -13.61
CA THR A 211 23.18 2.21 -13.99
C THR A 211 23.92 2.89 -12.84
N MET A 212 24.74 2.13 -12.12
CA MET A 212 25.50 2.62 -10.95
C MET A 212 26.87 3.19 -11.33
N ASP A 213 27.42 2.84 -12.50
CA ASP A 213 28.80 3.18 -12.89
C ASP A 213 29.07 4.70 -12.97
N ASP A 214 28.04 5.51 -13.22
CA ASP A 214 28.09 6.97 -13.34
C ASP A 214 27.55 7.70 -12.09
N LYS A 215 27.20 6.95 -11.03
CA LYS A 215 26.62 7.47 -9.79
C LYS A 215 27.70 7.71 -8.74
N GLU A 216 27.53 8.80 -8.00
CA GLU A 216 28.46 9.21 -6.95
C GLU A 216 27.68 9.79 -5.78
N VAL A 217 27.89 9.24 -4.58
CA VAL A 217 27.20 9.65 -3.36
C VAL A 217 27.44 11.14 -3.11
N GLY A 218 26.35 11.88 -2.90
CA GLY A 218 26.37 13.32 -2.64
C GLY A 218 26.46 14.23 -3.87
N LYS A 219 26.62 13.68 -5.08
CA LYS A 219 26.78 14.44 -6.33
C LYS A 219 25.62 15.40 -6.63
N ASN A 220 24.39 15.06 -6.27
CA ASN A 220 23.23 15.94 -6.50
C ASN A 220 22.93 16.88 -5.31
N GLY A 221 23.65 16.76 -4.19
CA GLY A 221 23.48 17.60 -3.00
C GLY A 221 22.22 17.34 -2.15
N LYS A 222 21.30 16.48 -2.60
CA LYS A 222 20.01 16.20 -1.94
C LYS A 222 20.11 15.12 -0.87
N ILE A 223 19.05 14.94 -0.11
CA ILE A 223 18.79 13.70 0.66
C ILE A 223 17.56 12.97 0.12
N ASN A 224 17.55 11.64 0.18
CA ASN A 224 16.34 10.86 -0.09
C ASN A 224 15.57 10.62 1.20
N ILE A 225 14.24 10.68 1.14
CA ILE A 225 13.33 10.28 2.19
C ILE A 225 12.51 9.09 1.72
N VAL A 226 12.45 8.02 2.51
CA VAL A 226 11.61 6.85 2.27
C VAL A 226 10.56 6.76 3.38
N PRO A 227 9.28 7.00 3.08
CA PRO A 227 8.25 7.15 4.10
C PRO A 227 7.80 5.81 4.70
N GLY A 228 7.82 4.73 3.92
CA GLY A 228 7.18 3.47 4.29
C GLY A 228 5.67 3.49 4.06
N PHE A 229 4.95 2.50 4.60
CA PHE A 229 3.50 2.48 4.55
C PHE A 229 2.93 3.59 5.45
N GLU A 230 2.50 4.70 4.83
CA GLU A 230 1.95 5.87 5.50
C GLU A 230 0.56 6.21 4.91
N SER A 231 -0.39 6.51 5.79
CA SER A 231 -1.80 6.73 5.42
C SER A 231 -2.37 8.06 5.92
N TYR A 232 -1.53 8.92 6.48
CA TYR A 232 -1.82 10.31 6.78
C TYR A 232 -1.13 11.23 5.79
N LEU A 233 -1.90 11.95 4.98
CA LEU A 233 -1.39 12.96 4.04
C LEU A 233 -0.55 14.03 4.74
N GLY A 234 -0.93 14.38 5.98
CA GLY A 234 -0.19 15.32 6.82
C GLY A 234 1.25 14.88 7.13
N ASN A 235 1.53 13.57 7.18
CA ASN A 235 2.86 13.05 7.51
C ASN A 235 3.85 13.24 6.36
N TYR A 236 3.41 13.09 5.11
CA TYR A 236 4.22 13.45 3.95
C TYR A 236 4.45 14.97 3.91
N ARG A 237 3.37 15.74 4.00
CA ARG A 237 3.38 17.22 3.94
C ARG A 237 4.27 17.86 5.00
N VAL A 238 4.24 17.34 6.23
CA VAL A 238 5.03 17.89 7.34
C VAL A 238 6.53 17.65 7.14
N ILE A 239 6.92 16.51 6.57
CA ILE A 239 8.32 16.22 6.27
C ILE A 239 8.83 17.15 5.16
N HIS A 240 8.08 17.31 4.07
CA HIS A 240 8.40 18.29 3.04
C HIS A 240 8.59 19.68 3.63
N ARG A 241 7.58 20.17 4.37
CA ARG A 241 7.60 21.49 5.01
C ARG A 241 8.82 21.69 5.92
N MET A 242 9.15 20.73 6.79
CA MET A 242 10.30 20.85 7.70
C MET A 242 11.62 20.94 6.92
N LEU A 243 11.80 20.11 5.90
CA LEU A 243 13.02 20.11 5.09
C LEU A 243 13.13 21.39 4.23
N ASP A 244 12.01 21.87 3.69
CA ASP A 244 11.95 23.14 2.96
C ASP A 244 12.27 24.34 3.85
N GLU A 245 11.74 24.37 5.08
CA GLU A 245 12.04 25.42 6.08
C GLU A 245 13.53 25.44 6.46
N MET A 246 14.19 24.28 6.50
CA MET A 246 15.65 24.16 6.69
C MET A 246 16.47 24.46 5.41
N GLY A 247 15.82 24.70 4.27
CA GLY A 247 16.49 24.87 2.99
C GLY A 247 17.27 23.62 2.54
N VAL A 248 16.75 22.44 2.87
CA VAL A 248 17.29 21.12 2.51
C VAL A 248 16.59 20.62 1.24
N GLU A 249 17.36 20.53 0.15
CA GLU A 249 16.87 19.85 -1.06
C GLU A 249 16.72 18.35 -0.80
N HIS A 250 15.58 17.79 -1.16
CA HIS A 250 15.26 16.41 -0.88
C HIS A 250 14.38 15.79 -1.95
N THR A 251 14.35 14.45 -1.97
CA THR A 251 13.44 13.65 -2.80
C THR A 251 12.64 12.72 -1.89
N MET A 252 11.31 12.86 -1.87
CA MET A 252 10.42 11.88 -1.24
C MET A 252 10.19 10.74 -2.23
N LEU A 253 10.74 9.56 -1.94
CA LEU A 253 10.62 8.38 -2.80
C LEU A 253 9.36 7.59 -2.41
N SER A 254 8.36 7.57 -3.28
CA SER A 254 6.95 7.20 -3.04
C SER A 254 6.17 8.28 -2.27
N ASP A 255 5.66 9.27 -3.00
CA ASP A 255 4.82 10.36 -2.49
C ASP A 255 3.41 10.34 -3.14
N PRO A 256 2.40 9.73 -2.51
CA PRO A 256 1.04 9.66 -3.04
C PRO A 256 0.16 10.85 -2.62
N THR A 257 0.72 11.91 -2.04
CA THR A 257 -0.08 13.01 -1.44
C THR A 257 -1.07 13.65 -2.39
N GLU A 258 -0.64 13.93 -3.62
CA GLU A 258 -1.47 14.61 -4.62
C GLU A 258 -2.55 13.70 -5.21
N VAL A 259 -2.22 12.44 -5.55
CA VAL A 259 -3.19 11.49 -6.12
C VAL A 259 -4.26 11.05 -5.11
N LEU A 260 -3.98 11.20 -3.81
CA LEU A 260 -4.89 10.91 -2.71
C LEU A 260 -5.54 12.17 -2.11
N ASP A 261 -5.49 13.32 -2.80
CA ASP A 261 -6.18 14.55 -2.40
C ASP A 261 -6.50 15.44 -3.61
N THR A 262 -7.08 14.85 -4.66
CA THR A 262 -7.35 15.59 -5.91
C THR A 262 -8.52 16.56 -5.73
N PRO A 263 -8.49 17.75 -6.35
CA PRO A 263 -9.58 18.72 -6.18
C PRO A 263 -10.86 18.23 -6.87
N ALA A 264 -11.99 18.42 -6.20
CA ALA A 264 -13.32 18.18 -6.76
C ALA A 264 -13.78 19.38 -7.63
N ASP A 265 -13.13 19.58 -8.77
CA ASP A 265 -13.34 20.72 -9.68
C ASP A 265 -14.15 20.39 -10.95
N GLY A 266 -14.71 19.17 -11.01
CA GLY A 266 -15.48 18.66 -12.16
C GLY A 266 -14.69 17.74 -13.08
N GLU A 267 -13.38 17.60 -12.87
CA GLU A 267 -12.51 16.68 -13.63
C GLU A 267 -11.94 15.57 -12.75
N PHE A 268 -12.10 14.33 -13.18
CA PHE A 268 -11.42 13.20 -12.53
C PHE A 268 -9.97 13.10 -13.01
N ARG A 269 -9.03 13.05 -12.07
CA ARG A 269 -7.61 12.85 -12.34
C ARG A 269 -7.18 11.48 -11.84
N MET A 270 -6.86 10.58 -12.76
CA MET A 270 -6.36 9.23 -12.42
C MET A 270 -4.96 9.27 -11.79
N TYR A 271 -4.16 10.27 -12.17
CA TYR A 271 -2.79 10.50 -11.70
C TYR A 271 -2.63 11.96 -11.33
N ALA A 272 -1.93 12.25 -10.22
CA ALA A 272 -1.54 13.59 -9.80
C ALA A 272 -0.27 13.50 -8.94
N GLY A 273 0.67 14.44 -9.12
CA GLY A 273 1.96 14.43 -8.41
C GLY A 273 2.73 13.11 -8.55
N GLY A 274 3.29 12.63 -7.43
CA GLY A 274 4.14 11.45 -7.39
C GLY A 274 5.62 11.75 -7.57
N THR A 275 6.47 10.87 -7.03
CA THR A 275 7.92 10.89 -7.25
C THR A 275 8.20 10.73 -8.74
N LYS A 276 8.97 11.64 -9.33
CA LYS A 276 9.29 11.58 -10.76
C LYS A 276 10.24 10.43 -11.04
N LEU A 277 10.09 9.78 -12.18
CA LEU A 277 10.94 8.64 -12.56
C LEU A 277 12.42 9.05 -12.69
N ASP A 278 12.70 10.30 -13.07
CA ASP A 278 14.07 10.82 -13.14
C ASP A 278 14.67 11.07 -11.75
N GLU A 279 13.84 11.43 -10.75
CA GLU A 279 14.31 11.54 -9.36
C GLU A 279 14.66 10.16 -8.78
N VAL A 280 13.94 9.11 -9.18
CA VAL A 280 14.30 7.73 -8.80
C VAL A 280 15.64 7.31 -9.40
N LYS A 281 15.90 7.63 -10.67
CA LYS A 281 17.19 7.34 -11.34
C LYS A 281 18.36 8.11 -10.74
N ASP A 282 18.10 9.33 -10.26
CA ASP A 282 19.10 10.20 -9.63
C ASP A 282 19.27 9.96 -8.12
N ALA A 283 18.37 9.19 -7.50
CA ALA A 283 18.41 8.89 -6.06
C ALA A 283 19.77 8.37 -5.54
N PRO A 284 20.56 7.54 -6.27
CA PRO A 284 21.89 7.12 -5.82
C PRO A 284 22.93 8.24 -5.75
N ASN A 285 22.67 9.42 -6.33
CA ASN A 285 23.53 10.60 -6.24
C ASN A 285 23.26 11.46 -4.99
N ALA A 286 22.27 11.08 -4.17
CA ALA A 286 21.97 11.78 -2.91
C ALA A 286 23.12 11.65 -1.90
N LYS A 287 23.19 12.59 -0.96
CA LYS A 287 24.13 12.54 0.16
C LYS A 287 23.89 11.33 1.05
N ASN A 288 22.62 11.01 1.29
CA ASN A 288 22.21 9.86 2.07
C ASN A 288 20.71 9.55 1.83
N THR A 289 20.20 8.50 2.47
CA THR A 289 18.79 8.11 2.46
C THR A 289 18.27 7.90 3.87
N PHE A 290 17.21 8.60 4.22
CA PHE A 290 16.54 8.52 5.52
C PHE A 290 15.31 7.63 5.40
N LEU A 291 15.22 6.63 6.27
CA LEU A 291 14.09 5.72 6.36
C LEU A 291 13.20 6.15 7.52
N LEU A 292 12.03 6.72 7.24
CA LEU A 292 11.15 7.24 8.29
C LEU A 292 10.54 6.12 9.13
N GLN A 293 10.33 4.94 8.53
CA GLN A 293 9.74 3.79 9.20
C GLN A 293 10.66 2.56 9.10
N PRO A 294 11.84 2.57 9.75
CA PRO A 294 12.90 1.60 9.48
C PRO A 294 12.53 0.15 9.83
N MET A 295 11.63 -0.06 10.81
CA MET A 295 11.17 -1.39 11.23
C MET A 295 10.41 -2.17 10.15
N GLN A 296 9.94 -1.50 9.09
CA GLN A 296 9.28 -2.13 7.95
C GLN A 296 10.09 -1.99 6.65
N LEU A 297 11.30 -1.43 6.67
CA LEU A 297 12.08 -1.08 5.48
C LEU A 297 13.43 -1.83 5.41
N GLU A 298 13.47 -3.07 5.91
CA GLU A 298 14.71 -3.83 6.02
C GLU A 298 15.31 -4.21 4.65
N LYS A 299 14.47 -4.59 3.69
CA LYS A 299 14.92 -4.95 2.33
C LYS A 299 15.41 -3.72 1.58
N THR A 300 14.66 -2.63 1.67
CA THR A 300 15.05 -1.31 1.15
C THR A 300 16.37 -0.86 1.75
N LYS A 301 16.52 -0.90 3.08
CA LYS A 301 17.77 -0.52 3.75
C LYS A 301 18.96 -1.29 3.19
N LYS A 302 18.84 -2.62 3.12
CA LYS A 302 19.89 -3.49 2.57
C LYS A 302 20.23 -3.11 1.14
N TYR A 303 19.23 -2.87 0.29
CA TYR A 303 19.47 -2.47 -1.09
C TYR A 303 20.24 -1.15 -1.20
N VAL A 304 19.80 -0.14 -0.45
CA VAL A 304 20.39 1.21 -0.41
C VAL A 304 21.84 1.15 0.09
N GLU A 305 22.12 0.47 1.21
CA GLU A 305 23.47 0.34 1.76
C GLU A 305 24.40 -0.46 0.81
N THR A 306 23.91 -1.56 0.24
CA THR A 306 24.76 -2.46 -0.56
C THR A 306 24.97 -1.97 -1.99
N THR A 307 23.97 -1.33 -2.60
CA THR A 307 24.00 -0.93 -4.00
C THR A 307 24.34 0.55 -4.13
N TRP A 308 23.57 1.43 -3.47
CA TRP A 308 23.78 2.89 -3.56
C TRP A 308 24.93 3.38 -2.67
N LYS A 309 25.41 2.54 -1.74
CA LYS A 309 26.52 2.86 -0.82
C LYS A 309 26.22 4.04 0.12
N HIS A 310 24.94 4.31 0.37
CA HIS A 310 24.55 5.29 1.39
C HIS A 310 24.68 4.68 2.78
N GLU A 311 25.28 5.42 3.71
CA GLU A 311 25.36 5.05 5.13
C GLU A 311 24.05 5.44 5.85
N VAL A 312 22.99 4.65 5.62
CA VAL A 312 21.63 4.94 6.12
C VAL A 312 21.66 5.21 7.63
N PRO A 313 21.25 6.42 8.10
CA PRO A 313 21.29 6.74 9.51
C PRO A 313 20.44 5.80 10.35
N LYS A 314 20.97 5.37 11.50
CA LYS A 314 20.18 4.65 12.49
C LYS A 314 19.29 5.64 13.22
N MET A 315 18.02 5.65 12.87
CA MET A 315 17.00 6.51 13.47
C MET A 315 15.77 5.69 13.85
N VAL A 316 14.92 6.27 14.70
CA VAL A 316 13.54 5.84 14.89
C VAL A 316 12.62 6.73 14.08
N ILE A 317 11.33 6.39 14.02
CA ILE A 317 10.33 7.24 13.38
C ILE A 317 10.29 8.62 14.04
N PRO A 318 10.27 9.75 13.29
CA PRO A 318 10.25 11.10 13.86
C PRO A 318 8.86 11.42 14.46
N MET A 319 8.57 10.82 15.61
CA MET A 319 7.35 10.99 16.37
C MET A 319 7.65 11.38 17.81
N GLY A 320 7.00 12.44 18.30
CA GLY A 320 7.30 13.01 19.61
C GLY A 320 8.51 13.95 19.54
N LEU A 321 8.84 14.55 20.69
CA LEU A 321 9.87 15.59 20.77
C LEU A 321 11.26 15.05 20.42
N GLU A 322 11.75 14.10 21.21
CA GLU A 322 13.13 13.59 21.11
C GLU A 322 13.46 13.01 19.73
N SER A 323 12.56 12.18 19.17
CA SER A 323 12.79 11.57 17.86
C SER A 323 12.70 12.56 16.70
N THR A 324 11.93 13.65 16.84
CA THR A 324 11.91 14.74 15.85
C THR A 324 13.20 15.54 15.92
N ASP A 325 13.66 15.86 17.14
CA ASP A 325 14.94 16.53 17.34
C ASP A 325 16.10 15.71 16.75
N GLU A 326 16.15 14.40 17.04
CA GLU A 326 17.15 13.49 16.47
C GLU A 326 17.13 13.45 14.94
N PHE A 327 15.93 13.44 14.33
CA PHE A 327 15.79 13.49 12.88
C PHE A 327 16.36 14.80 12.31
N LEU A 328 15.94 15.95 12.83
CA LEU A 328 16.37 17.26 12.33
C LEU A 328 17.87 17.49 12.57
N MET A 329 18.40 17.09 13.73
CA MET A 329 19.84 17.14 14.00
C MET A 329 20.64 16.27 13.02
N LYS A 330 20.15 15.06 12.70
CA LYS A 330 20.83 14.19 11.73
C LYS A 330 20.72 14.72 10.31
N VAL A 331 19.59 15.32 9.93
CA VAL A 331 19.44 16.03 8.65
C VAL A 331 20.44 17.19 8.57
N SER A 332 20.54 18.01 9.61
CA SER A 332 21.52 19.10 9.72
C SER A 332 22.95 18.59 9.55
N GLU A 333 23.32 17.51 10.25
CA GLU A 333 24.66 16.90 10.14
C GLU A 333 24.99 16.43 8.72
N VAL A 334 24.06 15.73 8.05
CA VAL A 334 24.28 15.20 6.69
C VAL A 334 24.29 16.31 5.64
N THR A 335 23.44 17.32 5.81
CA THR A 335 23.22 18.35 4.79
C THR A 335 24.12 19.57 4.96
N GLY A 336 24.56 19.87 6.18
CA GLY A 336 25.26 21.09 6.57
C GLY A 336 24.33 22.31 6.68
N LYS A 337 23.02 22.11 6.82
CA LYS A 337 22.00 23.17 6.95
C LYS A 337 21.59 23.32 8.41
N GLU A 338 21.54 24.56 8.90
CA GLU A 338 21.15 24.93 10.28
C GLU A 338 19.65 25.18 10.41
#